data_AF-A0A1Z1WRV6-F1
#
_entry.id   AF-A0A1Z1WRV6-F1
#
_cell.length_a   1.000
_cell.length_b   1.000
_cell.length_c   1.000
_cell.angle_alpha   90.00
_cell.angle_beta   90.00
_cell.angle_gamma   90.00
#
_symmetry.space_group_name_H-M   'P 1'
#
loop_
_entity.id
_entity.type
_entity.pdbx_description
1 polymer ?
#
loop_
_entity_poly.entity_id
_entity_poly.type
_entity_poly.pdbx_seq_one_letter_code
_entity_poly.pdbx_strand_id
1 'polypeptide(L)'
;MAHWDGKAWQQTQVDGFPRSAVGSILAVSPTEVWAGGTGGFVGGPPGKPIPPLLVRFDGQSWNRVRIPADFGGITSLVPGASGELGWIAVARSLKWGPPGSTPPLIPGPDFLAWNGQSFAEHSEPVVAGEGDSSSLRLAAVPGTATVWSVGRAGVPRAPSPRGSCGSAERRPPVR
;
A
#
# COMPACT_ATOMS: atom_id res chain seq x y z
N MET A 1 13.01 11.16 10.98
CA MET A 1 11.86 12.08 10.91
C MET A 1 12.20 13.31 11.75
N ALA A 2 11.58 14.46 11.51
CA ALA A 2 11.82 15.66 12.31
C ALA A 2 10.48 16.25 12.79
N HIS A 3 10.47 16.77 14.02
CA HIS A 3 9.33 17.44 14.63
C HIS A 3 9.72 18.87 14.98
N TRP A 4 8.87 19.85 14.65
CA TRP A 4 9.07 21.24 15.05
C TRP A 4 8.44 21.46 16.42
N ASP A 5 9.23 21.81 17.42
CA ASP A 5 8.77 22.03 18.80
C ASP A 5 8.18 23.44 19.05
N GLY A 6 8.02 24.24 17.99
CA GLY A 6 7.67 25.66 18.08
C GLY A 6 8.89 26.60 17.98
N LYS A 7 10.11 26.07 18.12
CA LYS A 7 11.36 26.84 18.14
C LYS A 7 12.47 26.22 17.29
N ALA A 8 12.56 24.90 17.24
CA ALA A 8 13.59 24.17 16.52
C ALA A 8 13.06 22.85 15.94
N TRP A 9 13.72 22.38 14.88
CA TRP A 9 13.50 21.04 14.34
C TRP A 9 14.28 20.01 15.16
N GLN A 10 13.58 19.05 15.74
CA GLN A 10 14.16 17.95 16.53
C GLN A 10 14.07 16.65 15.73
N GLN A 11 15.20 15.95 15.60
CA GLN A 11 15.20 14.64 14.96
C GLN A 11 14.59 13.59 15.89
N THR A 12 13.63 12.82 15.38
CA THR A 12 13.05 11.69 16.08
C THR A 12 13.57 10.38 15.49
N GLN A 13 13.89 9.44 16.37
CA GLN A 13 14.25 8.08 15.99
C GLN A 13 12.97 7.28 15.79
N VAL A 14 12.79 6.75 14.59
CA VAL A 14 11.69 5.86 14.25
C VAL A 14 12.25 4.44 14.28
N ASP A 15 11.59 3.55 15.00
CA ASP A 15 11.92 2.13 14.94
C ASP A 15 11.47 1.54 13.59
N GLY A 16 12.33 1.69 12.58
CA GLY A 16 12.16 1.15 11.24
C GLY A 16 13.27 0.17 10.87
N PHE A 17 13.09 -0.49 9.74
CA PHE A 17 14.16 -1.29 9.14
C PHE A 17 15.32 -0.40 8.68
N PRO A 18 16.55 -0.93 8.58
CA PRO A 18 17.65 -0.22 7.93
C PRO A 18 17.22 0.27 6.54
N ARG A 19 17.48 1.55 6.24
CA ARG A 19 17.10 2.21 4.98
C ARG A 19 15.59 2.25 4.71
N SER A 20 14.77 2.30 5.75
CA SER A 20 13.36 2.62 5.61
C SER A 20 13.17 4.04 5.08
N ALA A 21 12.10 4.23 4.31
CA ALA A 21 11.65 5.55 3.88
C ALA A 21 10.24 5.79 4.45
N VAL A 22 10.04 6.91 5.13
CA VAL A 22 8.73 7.34 5.62
C VAL A 22 8.35 8.58 4.81
N GLY A 23 7.18 8.53 4.16
CA GLY A 23 6.71 9.59 3.26
C GLY A 23 5.32 10.12 3.59
N SER A 24 4.62 9.50 4.53
CA SER A 24 3.31 9.91 5.02
C SER A 24 3.31 10.00 6.53
N ILE A 25 2.64 11.02 7.08
CA ILE A 25 2.49 11.22 8.52
C ILE A 25 1.09 11.74 8.82
N LEU A 26 0.49 11.29 9.92
CA LEU A 26 -0.79 11.75 10.44
C LEU A 26 -0.63 11.99 11.95
N ALA A 27 -0.72 13.26 12.37
CA ALA A 27 -0.83 13.59 13.78
C ALA A 27 -2.30 13.51 14.20
N VAL A 28 -2.60 12.67 15.18
CA VAL A 28 -3.94 12.49 15.76
C VAL A 28 -4.06 13.33 17.03
N SER A 29 -3.03 13.30 17.87
CA SER A 29 -2.96 14.06 19.13
C SER A 29 -1.50 14.32 19.51
N PRO A 30 -1.21 15.10 20.57
CA PRO A 30 0.15 15.29 21.06
C PRO A 30 0.87 13.99 21.44
N THR A 31 0.12 12.93 21.74
CA THR A 31 0.66 11.61 22.14
C THR A 31 0.34 10.53 21.13
N GLU A 32 -0.21 10.87 19.96
CA GLU A 32 -0.52 9.89 18.94
C GLU A 32 -0.21 10.43 17.55
N VAL A 33 0.79 9.81 16.92
CA VAL A 33 1.19 10.12 15.54
C VAL A 33 1.40 8.82 14.78
N TRP A 34 0.89 8.74 13.57
CA TRP A 34 1.09 7.63 12.67
C TRP A 34 2.02 8.03 11.55
N ALA A 35 2.91 7.14 11.14
CA ALA A 35 3.74 7.38 9.98
C ALA A 35 3.91 6.13 9.12
N GLY A 36 3.96 6.35 7.81
CA GLY A 36 3.87 5.30 6.81
C GLY A 36 4.90 5.47 5.70
N GLY A 37 5.39 4.34 5.19
CA GLY A 37 6.19 4.28 3.98
C GLY A 37 6.64 2.86 3.66
N THR A 38 7.93 2.70 3.36
CA THR A 38 8.55 1.43 3.02
C THR A 38 9.58 1.02 4.07
N GLY A 39 9.58 -0.27 4.43
CA GLY A 39 10.53 -0.89 5.36
C GLY A 39 11.85 -1.29 4.71
N GLY A 40 12.28 -0.60 3.66
CA GLY A 40 13.51 -0.92 2.93
C GLY A 40 13.70 -0.08 1.67
N PHE A 41 14.84 -0.28 1.01
CA PHE A 41 15.28 0.52 -0.14
C PHE A 41 14.50 0.19 -1.42
N VAL A 42 14.18 1.22 -2.21
CA VAL A 42 13.79 1.07 -3.62
C VAL A 42 15.01 0.60 -4.42
N GLY A 43 15.13 -0.71 -4.63
CA GLY A 43 16.31 -1.34 -5.25
C GLY A 43 16.95 -2.47 -4.44
N GLY A 44 16.21 -3.14 -3.55
CA GLY A 44 16.62 -4.42 -2.97
C GLY A 44 16.92 -5.50 -4.04
N PRO A 45 17.39 -6.70 -3.65
CA PRO A 45 17.76 -7.75 -4.59
C PRO A 45 16.70 -7.93 -5.67
N PRO A 46 17.08 -8.03 -6.97
CA PRO A 46 16.13 -8.22 -8.05
C PRO A 46 15.13 -9.33 -7.69
N GLY A 47 13.84 -9.01 -7.73
CA GLY A 47 12.76 -9.98 -7.44
C GLY A 47 12.28 -10.08 -6.00
N LYS A 48 12.79 -9.28 -5.04
CA LYS A 48 12.16 -9.17 -3.70
C LYS A 48 11.41 -7.84 -3.55
N PRO A 49 10.07 -7.87 -3.45
CA PRO A 49 9.32 -6.65 -3.19
C PRO A 49 9.63 -6.10 -1.80
N ILE A 50 9.40 -4.81 -1.60
CA ILE A 50 9.76 -4.09 -0.37
C ILE A 50 8.59 -4.22 0.61
N PRO A 51 8.83 -4.51 1.91
CA PRO A 51 7.77 -4.56 2.90
C PRO A 51 7.23 -3.14 3.19
N PRO A 52 5.93 -3.00 3.50
CA PRO A 52 5.38 -1.75 3.99
C PRO A 52 5.89 -1.47 5.41
N LEU A 53 5.96 -0.18 5.77
CA LEU A 53 6.25 0.25 7.15
C LEU A 53 5.11 1.14 7.64
N LEU A 54 4.43 0.70 8.70
CA LEU A 54 3.54 1.53 9.52
C LEU A 54 4.13 1.59 10.93
N VAL A 55 4.23 2.80 11.48
CA VAL A 55 4.66 3.03 12.85
C VAL A 55 3.69 3.98 13.54
N ARG A 56 3.49 3.78 14.84
CA ARG A 56 2.69 4.63 15.73
C ARG A 56 3.57 5.16 16.86
N PHE A 57 3.55 6.47 17.06
CA PHE A 57 4.05 7.11 18.25
C PHE A 57 2.97 7.11 19.32
N ASP A 58 3.30 6.64 20.52
CA ASP A 58 2.39 6.54 21.67
C ASP A 58 2.56 7.65 22.72
N GLY A 59 3.32 8.70 22.37
CA GLY A 59 3.69 9.77 23.29
C GLY A 59 5.08 9.59 23.90
N GLN A 60 5.66 8.40 23.80
CA GLN A 60 6.99 8.09 24.35
C GLN A 60 7.91 7.50 23.29
N SER A 61 7.40 6.57 22.48
CA SER A 61 8.19 5.77 21.56
C SER A 61 7.45 5.49 20.27
N TRP A 62 8.19 5.24 19.20
CA TRP A 62 7.66 4.77 17.93
C TRP A 62 7.63 3.25 17.92
N ASN A 63 6.46 2.66 17.67
CA ASN A 63 6.23 1.23 17.62
C ASN A 63 5.73 0.81 16.24
N ARG A 64 6.24 -0.30 15.71
CA ARG A 64 5.76 -0.85 14.43
C ARG A 64 4.36 -1.43 14.59
N VAL A 65 3.50 -1.16 13.61
CA VAL A 65 2.16 -1.73 13.53
C VAL A 65 2.08 -2.62 12.30
N ARG A 66 1.65 -3.87 12.50
CA ARG A 66 1.50 -4.83 11.41
C ARG A 66 0.26 -4.47 10.59
N ILE A 67 0.41 -4.47 9.27
CA ILE A 67 -0.71 -4.33 8.33
C ILE A 67 -0.88 -5.66 7.58
N PRO A 68 -2.07 -5.94 7.03
CA PRO A 68 -2.30 -7.15 6.24
C PRO A 68 -1.78 -6.98 4.81
N ALA A 69 -0.48 -6.77 4.66
CA ALA A 69 0.26 -6.79 3.40
C ALA A 69 1.70 -7.19 3.68
N ASP A 70 2.25 -8.10 2.87
CA ASP A 70 3.65 -8.53 3.02
C ASP A 70 4.59 -7.56 2.31
N PHE A 71 4.08 -6.90 1.27
CA PHE A 71 4.83 -6.00 0.41
C PHE A 71 4.02 -4.78 -0.02
N GLY A 72 4.71 -3.75 -0.50
CA GLY A 72 4.14 -2.50 -0.96
C GLY A 72 4.70 -1.31 -0.18
N GLY A 73 4.05 -0.16 -0.32
CA GLY A 73 4.41 1.04 0.43
C GLY A 73 3.20 1.82 0.87
N ILE A 74 3.22 2.31 2.11
CA ILE A 74 2.16 3.21 2.58
C ILE A 74 2.39 4.58 1.97
N THR A 75 1.34 5.10 1.35
CA THR A 75 1.41 6.30 0.53
C THR A 75 0.51 7.42 1.01
N SER A 76 -0.47 7.12 1.86
CA SER A 76 -1.37 8.10 2.47
C SER A 76 -1.92 7.56 3.78
N LEU A 77 -2.09 8.46 4.76
CA LEU A 77 -2.76 8.22 6.04
C LEU A 77 -3.77 9.35 6.23
N VAL A 78 -5.02 9.04 6.53
CA VAL A 78 -6.05 10.06 6.79
C VAL A 78 -6.87 9.72 8.02
N PRO A 79 -7.35 10.73 8.77
CA PRO A 79 -8.17 10.49 9.93
C PRO A 79 -9.56 9.97 9.54
N GLY A 80 -10.19 9.23 10.45
CA GLY A 80 -11.60 8.89 10.40
C GLY A 80 -12.48 9.99 11.03
N ALA A 81 -13.77 9.72 11.15
CA ALA A 81 -14.74 10.67 11.72
C ALA A 81 -14.41 11.09 13.17
N SER A 82 -13.75 10.21 13.94
CA SER A 82 -13.32 10.46 15.33
C SER A 82 -12.03 11.29 15.44
N GLY A 83 -11.34 11.57 14.33
CA GLY A 83 -10.01 12.18 14.32
C GLY A 83 -8.85 11.19 14.53
N GLU A 84 -9.14 9.95 14.92
CA GLU A 84 -8.16 8.86 14.96
C GLU A 84 -7.78 8.40 13.54
N LEU A 85 -6.77 7.54 13.41
CA LEU A 85 -6.45 6.91 12.13
C LEU A 85 -7.69 6.24 11.55
N GLY A 86 -8.11 6.63 10.34
CA GLY A 86 -9.28 6.03 9.68
C GLY A 86 -8.87 5.14 8.52
N TRP A 87 -8.14 5.71 7.56
CA TRP A 87 -7.80 5.02 6.32
C TRP A 87 -6.33 5.15 5.94
N ILE A 88 -5.81 4.08 5.35
CA ILE A 88 -4.46 3.97 4.79
C ILE A 88 -4.58 3.64 3.32
N ALA A 89 -3.75 4.27 2.47
CA ALA A 89 -3.52 3.80 1.11
C ALA A 89 -2.18 3.07 1.01
N VAL A 90 -2.20 1.88 0.40
CA VAL A 90 -1.04 0.99 0.23
C VAL A 90 -0.83 0.76 -1.26
N ALA A 91 0.24 1.33 -1.81
CA ALA A 91 0.53 1.20 -3.23
C ALA A 91 1.29 -0.09 -3.53
N ARG A 92 0.92 -0.76 -4.64
CA ARG A 92 1.56 -1.98 -5.15
C ARG A 92 1.66 -3.07 -4.09
N SER A 93 0.59 -3.24 -3.32
CA SER A 93 0.57 -4.19 -2.23
C SER A 93 0.54 -5.62 -2.78
N LEU A 94 1.30 -6.51 -2.15
CA LEU A 94 1.29 -7.93 -2.45
C LEU A 94 1.28 -8.72 -1.15
N LYS A 95 0.78 -9.95 -1.26
CA LYS A 95 0.82 -10.95 -0.21
C LYS A 95 1.39 -12.25 -0.74
N TRP A 96 1.91 -13.07 0.15
CA TRP A 96 2.06 -14.48 -0.15
C TRP A 96 0.67 -15.11 -0.32
N GLY A 97 0.47 -15.77 -1.46
CA GLY A 97 -0.68 -16.63 -1.65
C GLY A 97 -0.59 -17.89 -0.77
N PRO A 98 -1.67 -18.67 -0.69
CA PRO A 98 -1.62 -19.99 -0.06
C PRO A 98 -0.46 -20.85 -0.59
N PRO A 99 0.13 -21.74 0.22
CA PRO A 99 1.18 -22.65 -0.24
C PRO A 99 0.81 -23.36 -1.55
N GLY A 100 1.68 -23.28 -2.56
CA GLY A 100 1.44 -23.84 -3.90
C GLY A 100 0.85 -22.86 -4.92
N SER A 101 0.55 -21.61 -4.53
CA SER A 101 0.08 -20.58 -5.46
C SER A 101 1.08 -20.32 -6.60
N THR A 102 0.58 -20.20 -7.83
CA THR A 102 1.36 -19.84 -9.01
C THR A 102 0.64 -18.71 -9.75
N PRO A 103 1.12 -17.44 -9.67
CA PRO A 103 2.33 -17.00 -8.97
C PRO A 103 2.21 -17.09 -7.44
N PRO A 104 3.34 -17.17 -6.71
CA PRO A 104 3.33 -17.28 -5.25
C PRO A 104 2.93 -15.98 -4.55
N LEU A 105 3.03 -14.85 -5.25
CA LEU A 105 2.57 -13.55 -4.78
C LEU A 105 1.24 -13.23 -5.43
N ILE A 106 0.26 -12.84 -4.62
CA ILE A 106 -1.07 -12.40 -5.04
C ILE A 106 -1.25 -10.90 -4.73
N PRO A 107 -2.17 -10.20 -5.43
CA PRO A 107 -2.53 -8.83 -5.09
C PRO A 107 -2.91 -8.67 -3.62
N GLY A 108 -2.43 -7.59 -2.99
CA GLY A 108 -2.81 -7.19 -1.65
C GLY A 108 -3.93 -6.13 -1.65
N PRO A 109 -4.24 -5.55 -0.48
CA PRO A 109 -5.20 -4.45 -0.36
C PRO A 109 -4.62 -3.11 -0.85
N ASP A 110 -5.43 -2.33 -1.53
CA ASP A 110 -5.09 -0.95 -1.94
C ASP A 110 -5.40 0.06 -0.83
N PHE A 111 -6.44 -0.23 -0.04
CA PHE A 111 -6.84 0.55 1.11
C PHE A 111 -7.03 -0.32 2.35
N LEU A 112 -6.71 0.25 3.51
CA LEU A 112 -6.97 -0.35 4.80
C LEU A 112 -7.82 0.60 5.64
N ALA A 113 -8.93 0.10 6.18
CA ALA A 113 -9.73 0.82 7.17
C ALA A 113 -9.34 0.34 8.57
N TRP A 114 -9.00 1.28 9.46
CA TRP A 114 -8.70 1.01 10.87
C TRP A 114 -9.94 1.23 11.73
N ASN A 115 -10.25 0.26 12.60
CA ASN A 115 -11.39 0.34 13.52
C ASN A 115 -10.97 0.52 15.00
N GLY A 116 -9.71 0.81 15.27
CA GLY A 116 -9.16 0.85 16.63
C GLY A 116 -8.49 -0.45 17.09
N GLN A 117 -8.68 -1.57 16.38
CA GLN A 117 -8.17 -2.88 16.76
C GLN A 117 -7.56 -3.68 15.60
N SER A 118 -8.18 -3.63 14.43
CA SER A 118 -7.78 -4.38 13.24
C SER A 118 -7.99 -3.59 11.96
N PHE A 119 -7.33 -4.04 10.89
CA PHE A 119 -7.49 -3.50 9.55
C PHE A 119 -8.50 -4.32 8.75
N ALA A 120 -9.49 -3.65 8.18
CA ALA A 120 -10.30 -4.20 7.08
C ALA A 120 -9.64 -3.84 5.74
N GLU A 121 -9.62 -4.82 4.83
CA GLU A 121 -8.96 -4.73 3.53
C GLU A 121 -9.93 -4.33 2.42
N HIS A 122 -9.49 -3.42 1.56
CA HIS A 122 -10.27 -2.96 0.42
C HIS A 122 -9.38 -2.83 -0.82
N SER A 123 -9.93 -3.17 -1.99
CA SER A 123 -9.29 -2.96 -3.29
C SER A 123 -9.78 -1.67 -3.94
N GLU A 124 -8.97 -1.12 -4.83
CA GLU A 124 -9.40 -0.08 -5.76
C GLU A 124 -10.45 -0.65 -6.74
N PRO A 125 -11.50 0.12 -7.09
CA PRO A 125 -12.42 -0.29 -8.14
C PRO A 125 -11.70 -0.48 -9.48
N VAL A 126 -11.94 -1.63 -10.13
CA VAL A 126 -11.34 -1.93 -11.43
C VAL A 126 -12.00 -1.07 -12.52
N VAL A 127 -11.20 -0.29 -13.24
CA VAL A 127 -11.61 0.46 -14.43
C VAL A 127 -11.18 -0.28 -15.69
N ALA A 128 -12.12 -0.56 -16.58
CA ALA A 128 -11.84 -1.30 -17.81
C ALA A 128 -10.85 -0.53 -18.70
N GLY A 129 -9.74 -1.19 -19.06
CA GLY A 129 -8.69 -0.58 -19.87
C GLY A 129 -7.61 0.15 -19.08
N GLU A 130 -7.62 0.10 -17.75
CA GLU A 130 -6.57 0.64 -16.88
C GLU A 130 -5.89 -0.46 -16.06
N GLY A 131 -4.64 -0.24 -15.67
CA GLY A 131 -3.94 -1.07 -14.69
C GLY A 131 -3.94 -0.42 -13.30
N ASP A 132 -3.61 -1.20 -12.28
CA ASP A 132 -3.61 -0.77 -10.88
C ASP A 132 -2.84 0.54 -10.64
N SER A 133 -3.33 1.37 -9.72
CA SER A 133 -2.70 2.63 -9.41
C SER A 133 -1.34 2.45 -8.74
N SER A 134 -0.29 2.99 -9.37
CA SER A 134 1.08 2.93 -8.84
C SER A 134 1.34 3.92 -7.69
N SER A 135 0.45 4.90 -7.55
CA SER A 135 0.41 5.88 -6.47
C SER A 135 -1.04 6.09 -6.05
N LEU A 136 -1.32 5.96 -4.76
CA LEU A 136 -2.61 6.25 -4.16
C LEU A 136 -2.47 7.40 -3.15
N ARG A 137 -3.45 8.29 -3.11
CA ARG A 137 -3.60 9.33 -2.10
C ARG A 137 -5.04 9.39 -1.64
N LEU A 138 -5.22 9.72 -0.37
CA LEU A 138 -6.53 9.84 0.26
C LEU A 138 -6.76 11.26 0.76
N ALA A 139 -8.02 11.68 0.73
CA ALA A 139 -8.50 12.87 1.41
C ALA A 139 -9.75 12.49 2.22
N ALA A 140 -9.70 12.62 3.54
CA ALA A 140 -10.88 12.45 4.38
C ALA A 140 -11.85 13.62 4.20
N VAL A 141 -13.15 13.33 4.15
CA VAL A 141 -14.19 14.36 4.14
C VAL A 141 -14.46 14.74 5.60
N PRO A 142 -14.11 15.98 6.04
CA PRO A 142 -14.20 16.37 7.44
C PRO A 142 -15.61 16.17 8.02
N GLY A 143 -15.68 15.65 9.25
CA GLY A 143 -16.95 15.40 9.94
C GLY A 143 -17.74 14.18 9.44
N THR A 144 -17.17 13.36 8.55
CA THR A 144 -17.83 12.15 8.02
C THR A 144 -16.90 10.93 8.12
N ALA A 145 -17.45 9.74 7.85
CA ALA A 145 -16.68 8.50 7.71
C ALA A 145 -16.18 8.25 6.27
N THR A 146 -16.36 9.21 5.36
CA THR A 146 -16.08 9.04 3.93
C THR A 146 -14.72 9.60 3.52
N VAL A 147 -14.13 9.00 2.49
CA VAL A 147 -12.83 9.37 1.94
C VAL A 147 -12.90 9.45 0.42
N TRP A 148 -12.14 10.37 -0.16
CA TRP A 148 -11.84 10.39 -1.59
C TRP A 148 -10.46 9.78 -1.83
N SER A 149 -10.33 9.04 -2.93
CA SER A 149 -9.04 8.55 -3.41
C SER A 149 -8.67 9.20 -4.74
N VAL A 150 -7.38 9.40 -4.95
CA VAL A 150 -6.82 9.70 -6.27
C VAL A 150 -5.66 8.76 -6.55
N GLY A 151 -5.63 8.26 -7.79
CA GLY A 151 -4.69 7.28 -8.27
C GLY A 151 -3.96 7.75 -9.53
N ARG A 152 -2.80 7.14 -9.81
CA ARG A 152 -2.23 7.13 -11.16
C ARG A 152 -2.29 5.71 -11.68
N ALA A 153 -3.32 5.46 -12.49
CA ALA A 153 -3.50 4.21 -13.19
C ALA A 153 -2.24 3.81 -13.96
N GLY A 154 -1.89 2.54 -13.82
CA GLY A 154 -0.90 1.91 -14.68
C GLY A 154 -1.43 1.82 -16.11
N VAL A 155 -0.51 1.71 -17.07
CA VAL A 155 -0.88 1.31 -18.43
C VAL A 155 -1.51 -0.08 -18.34
N PRO A 156 -2.65 -0.35 -19.02
CA PRO A 156 -3.24 -1.68 -19.01
C PRO A 156 -2.19 -2.73 -19.38
N ARG A 157 -2.10 -3.80 -18.59
CA ARG A 157 -1.30 -4.96 -18.98
C ARG A 157 -1.91 -5.52 -20.26
N ALA A 158 -1.12 -5.53 -21.33
CA ALA A 158 -1.50 -6.29 -22.52
C ALA A 158 -1.84 -7.72 -22.11
N PRO A 159 -2.88 -8.35 -22.67
CA PRO A 159 -3.11 -9.77 -22.45
C PRO A 159 -1.82 -10.51 -22.85
N SER A 160 -1.30 -11.33 -21.94
CA SER A 160 -0.11 -12.15 -22.20
C SER A 160 -0.25 -12.84 -23.55
N PRO A 161 0.67 -12.66 -24.51
CA PRO A 161 0.62 -13.41 -25.75
C PRO A 161 1.17 -14.80 -25.45
N ARG A 162 0.31 -15.69 -24.95
CA ARG A 162 0.41 -17.15 -25.11
C ARG A 162 -0.77 -17.87 -24.45
N GLY A 163 -1.85 -17.96 -25.22
CA GLY A 163 -2.93 -18.92 -25.04
C GLY A 163 -3.44 -19.31 -26.43
N SER A 164 -3.24 -20.58 -26.79
CA SER A 164 -3.62 -21.26 -28.05
C SER A 164 -2.63 -21.13 -29.22
N CYS A 165 -1.62 -22.01 -29.22
CA CYS A 165 -1.22 -22.65 -30.47
C CYS A 165 -2.30 -23.70 -30.76
N GLY A 166 -3.38 -23.28 -31.41
CA GLY A 166 -4.36 -24.20 -32.00
C GLY A 166 -3.72 -24.79 -33.26
N SER A 167 -3.47 -26.09 -33.24
CA SER A 167 -3.03 -26.90 -34.37
C SER A 167 -3.86 -26.60 -35.62
N ALA A 168 -3.23 -26.01 -36.64
CA ALA A 168 -3.80 -25.91 -37.97
C ALA A 168 -3.83 -27.33 -38.58
N GLU A 169 -4.99 -27.96 -38.54
CA GLU A 169 -5.27 -29.22 -39.22
C GLU A 169 -5.26 -28.95 -40.74
N ARG A 170 -4.27 -29.51 -41.43
CA ARG A 170 -4.19 -29.45 -42.90
C ARG A 170 -5.31 -30.30 -43.49
N ARG A 171 -6.29 -29.67 -44.15
CA ARG A 171 -7.18 -30.37 -45.08
C ARG A 171 -6.40 -30.69 -46.37
N PRO A 172 -6.47 -31.93 -46.90
CA PRO A 172 -5.92 -32.24 -48.22
C PRO A 172 -6.85 -31.72 -49.33
N PRO A 173 -6.33 -31.43 -50.53
CA PRO A 173 -7.13 -30.95 -51.65
C PRO A 173 -8.00 -32.07 -52.22
N VAL A 174 -9.27 -31.75 -52.47
CA VAL A 174 -10.20 -32.57 -53.25
C VAL A 174 -9.85 -32.36 -54.74
N ARG A 175 -9.71 -33.47 -55.47
CA ARG A 175 -9.57 -33.50 -56.94
C ARG A 175 -10.94 -33.35 -57.61
#